data_AF-A0A9D0HF90-F1
#
_entry.id   AF-A0A9D0HF90-F1
#
_cell.length_a   1.000
_cell.length_b   1.000
_cell.length_c   1.000
_cell.angle_alpha   90.00
_cell.angle_beta   90.00
_cell.angle_gamma   90.00
#
_symmetry.space_group_name_H-M   'P 1'
#
loop_
_entity.id
_entity.type
_entity.pdbx_description
1 polymer ?
#
loop_
_entity_poly.entity_id
_entity_poly.type
_entity_poly.pdbx_seq_one_letter_code
_entity_poly.pdbx_strand_id
1 'polypeptide(L)'
;MRQQQLPVGRSAPSVLGCPAVARRTTIGHVLTSLHVGGAERVALMLAQQQVKDGHRVVVLSYDAPSVAGALATEFERAGVAVHRIKKHANIDWSLPWRSARALSRVNIDVVHTHNDLPLVYMAAPARLLRRRLVHTTHGQHRGSRRQLWLRRAAARLVHRYVAVSQATAEYALSLGEVSPHKLEVILNGTDLKRFRPDAAARARLRQRWGLSADARVVGTVGRLAQVKNQPLLIKALAPLLKNGACDALLLVGGGPQRAALITLAKQLGVANEVRFIGE
;
A
#
# COMPACT_ATOMS: atom_id res chain seq x y z
N MET A 1 10.50 37.07 -24.15
CA MET A 1 10.83 35.97 -25.09
C MET A 1 12.19 35.40 -24.76
N ARG A 2 12.24 34.21 -24.15
CA ARG A 2 13.34 33.24 -24.18
C ARG A 2 12.78 31.93 -23.61
N GLN A 3 12.27 31.09 -24.50
CA GLN A 3 11.90 29.71 -24.18
C GLN A 3 13.19 28.93 -23.96
N GLN A 4 13.41 28.43 -22.74
CA GLN A 4 14.40 27.39 -22.49
C GLN A 4 13.77 26.04 -22.82
N GLN A 5 14.23 25.45 -23.93
CA GLN A 5 13.93 24.09 -24.34
C GLN A 5 14.47 23.12 -23.29
N LEU A 6 13.58 22.29 -22.75
CA LEU A 6 13.94 21.12 -21.97
C LEU A 6 14.46 20.03 -22.93
N PRO A 7 15.57 19.33 -22.62
CA PRO A 7 16.05 18.25 -23.47
C PRO A 7 15.08 17.08 -23.42
N VAL A 8 14.38 16.88 -24.54
CA VAL A 8 13.65 15.67 -24.88
C VAL A 8 14.67 14.56 -25.15
N GLY A 9 14.50 13.39 -24.51
CA GLY A 9 15.19 12.17 -24.91
C GLY A 9 16.18 11.63 -23.88
N ARG A 10 15.66 10.90 -22.89
CA ARG A 10 16.31 9.64 -22.49
C ARG A 10 15.34 8.52 -22.80
N SER A 11 15.72 7.74 -23.81
CA SER A 11 15.10 6.48 -24.20
C SER A 11 14.68 5.68 -22.97
N ALA A 12 13.43 5.19 -22.99
CA ALA A 12 12.98 4.16 -22.06
C ALA A 12 14.04 3.05 -22.02
N PRO A 13 14.45 2.56 -20.83
CA PRO A 13 15.30 1.39 -20.79
C PRO A 13 14.53 0.28 -21.53
N SER A 14 15.16 -0.23 -22.59
CA SER A 14 14.75 -1.43 -23.28
C SER A 14 14.31 -2.45 -22.24
N VAL A 15 13.08 -2.94 -22.37
CA VAL A 15 12.61 -4.12 -21.64
C VAL A 15 13.62 -5.22 -21.96
N LEU A 16 14.58 -5.41 -21.06
CA LEU A 16 15.57 -6.47 -21.18
C LEU A 16 14.76 -7.76 -21.28
N GLY A 17 14.82 -8.39 -22.46
CA GLY A 17 14.21 -9.67 -22.72
C GLY A 17 14.62 -10.62 -21.61
N CYS A 18 13.65 -11.03 -20.80
CA CYS A 18 13.85 -12.04 -19.78
C CYS A 18 14.09 -13.36 -20.54
N PRO A 19 15.29 -13.96 -20.49
CA PRO A 19 15.54 -15.18 -21.23
C PRO A 19 14.66 -16.31 -20.68
N ALA A 20 14.28 -17.19 -21.60
CA ALA A 20 13.34 -18.29 -21.43
C ALA A 20 13.62 -19.16 -20.19
N VAL A 21 12.50 -19.54 -19.55
CA VAL A 21 12.34 -20.45 -18.38
C VAL A 21 13.10 -20.00 -17.13
N ALA A 22 12.60 -18.92 -16.51
CA ALA A 22 13.03 -18.54 -15.17
C ALA A 22 12.85 -19.73 -14.20
N ARG A 23 13.93 -20.09 -13.48
CA ARG A 23 13.84 -21.03 -12.35
C ARG A 23 12.64 -20.67 -11.48
N ARG A 24 11.90 -21.69 -11.02
CA ARG A 24 10.84 -21.52 -10.02
C ARG A 24 11.43 -20.97 -8.72
N THR A 25 11.44 -19.66 -8.59
CA THR A 25 11.89 -18.95 -7.39
C THR A 25 10.83 -19.05 -6.29
N THR A 26 11.26 -19.23 -5.04
CA THR A 26 10.37 -19.10 -3.88
C THR A 26 10.44 -17.68 -3.32
N ILE A 27 9.32 -16.95 -3.41
CA ILE A 27 9.21 -15.54 -3.02
C ILE A 27 8.41 -15.45 -1.71
N GLY A 28 9.00 -14.83 -0.70
CA GLY A 28 8.38 -14.59 0.60
C GLY A 28 8.04 -13.12 0.79
N HIS A 29 6.76 -12.76 0.67
CA HIS A 29 6.27 -11.43 1.01
C HIS A 29 6.09 -11.27 2.51
N VAL A 30 6.69 -10.24 3.11
CA VAL A 30 6.66 -10.01 4.56
C VAL A 30 5.83 -8.77 4.87
N LEU A 31 4.72 -8.97 5.56
CA LEU A 31 3.74 -7.94 5.90
C LEU A 31 3.65 -7.72 7.41
N THR A 32 3.35 -6.50 7.83
CA THR A 32 3.12 -6.17 9.25
C THR A 32 1.87 -6.87 9.78
N SER A 33 0.77 -6.79 9.04
CA SER A 33 -0.53 -7.39 9.38
C SER A 33 -1.27 -7.79 8.10
N LEU A 34 -2.38 -8.52 8.24
CA LEU A 34 -3.24 -8.95 7.13
C LEU A 34 -4.58 -8.19 7.11
N HIS A 35 -4.59 -6.97 7.65
CA HIS A 35 -5.73 -6.07 7.54
C HIS A 35 -5.85 -5.50 6.13
N VAL A 36 -7.08 -5.18 5.72
CA VAL A 36 -7.33 -4.63 4.38
C VAL A 36 -6.82 -3.19 4.32
N GLY A 37 -5.72 -2.99 3.60
CA GLY A 37 -5.16 -1.68 3.28
C GLY A 37 -4.58 -1.65 1.87
N GLY A 38 -4.13 -0.46 1.44
CA GLY A 38 -3.60 -0.28 0.08
C GLY A 38 -2.30 -1.05 -0.17
N ALA A 39 -1.39 -1.06 0.82
CA ALA A 39 -0.11 -1.75 0.72
C ALA A 39 -0.29 -3.28 0.64
N GLU A 40 -1.21 -3.80 1.44
CA GLU A 40 -1.51 -5.22 1.50
C GLU A 40 -2.26 -5.69 0.24
N ARG A 41 -3.13 -4.84 -0.34
CA ARG A 41 -3.75 -5.08 -1.65
C ARG A 41 -2.71 -5.15 -2.77
N VAL A 42 -1.72 -4.26 -2.76
CA VAL A 42 -0.61 -4.29 -3.72
C VAL A 42 0.20 -5.58 -3.56
N ALA A 43 0.52 -5.99 -2.32
CA ALA A 43 1.21 -7.24 -2.07
C ALA A 43 0.41 -8.46 -2.57
N LEU A 44 -0.91 -8.47 -2.39
CA LEU A 44 -1.79 -9.51 -2.93
C LEU A 44 -1.77 -9.55 -4.47
N MET A 45 -1.89 -8.40 -5.13
CA MET A 45 -1.83 -8.34 -6.60
C MET A 45 -0.48 -8.81 -7.14
N LEU A 46 0.62 -8.42 -6.49
CA LEU A 46 1.97 -8.88 -6.85
C LEU A 46 2.10 -10.39 -6.66
N ALA A 47 1.66 -10.92 -5.52
CA ALA A 47 1.72 -12.35 -5.25
C ALA A 47 0.89 -13.16 -6.27
N GLN A 48 -0.32 -12.70 -6.59
CA GLN A 48 -1.17 -13.31 -7.62
C GLN A 48 -0.49 -13.35 -8.97
N GLN A 49 0.16 -12.26 -9.39
CA GLN A 49 0.86 -12.22 -10.67
C GLN A 49 2.08 -13.15 -10.66
N GLN A 50 2.88 -13.14 -9.60
CA GLN A 50 4.05 -14.03 -9.47
C GLN A 50 3.66 -15.52 -9.47
N VAL A 51 2.54 -15.89 -8.86
CA VAL A 51 2.00 -17.26 -8.96
C VAL A 51 1.65 -17.60 -10.41
N LYS A 52 1.00 -16.69 -11.14
CA LYS A 52 0.70 -16.87 -12.57
C LYS A 52 1.95 -16.99 -13.42
N ASP A 53 3.02 -16.27 -13.05
CA ASP A 53 4.32 -16.34 -13.70
C ASP A 53 5.11 -17.62 -13.34
N GLY A 54 4.52 -18.52 -12.54
CA GLY A 54 5.07 -19.84 -12.21
C GLY A 54 5.94 -19.90 -10.95
N HIS A 55 6.04 -18.81 -10.19
CA HIS A 55 6.80 -18.78 -8.94
C HIS A 55 6.04 -19.42 -7.77
N ARG A 56 6.78 -19.93 -6.78
CA ARG A 56 6.19 -20.33 -5.50
C ARG A 56 6.12 -19.09 -4.61
N VAL A 57 4.92 -18.64 -4.26
CA VAL A 57 4.75 -17.44 -3.44
C VAL A 57 4.23 -17.81 -2.06
N VAL A 58 4.77 -17.15 -1.04
CA VAL A 58 4.42 -17.33 0.36
C VAL A 58 4.33 -15.96 1.03
N VAL A 59 3.39 -15.79 1.95
CA VAL A 59 3.28 -14.60 2.81
C VAL A 59 3.72 -14.95 4.22
N LEU A 60 4.62 -14.16 4.78
CA LEU A 60 4.96 -14.13 6.19
C LEU A 60 4.31 -12.90 6.83
N SER A 61 3.49 -13.09 7.85
CA SER A 61 2.85 -11.97 8.56
C SER A 61 3.27 -11.94 10.03
N TYR A 62 3.50 -10.74 10.56
CA TYR A 62 3.79 -10.53 11.98
C TYR A 62 2.56 -10.39 12.87
N ASP A 63 1.37 -10.61 12.33
CA ASP A 63 0.10 -10.45 13.02
C ASP A 63 -0.08 -11.41 14.22
N ALA A 64 -0.94 -11.01 15.16
CA ALA A 64 -1.35 -11.89 16.25
C ALA A 64 -2.30 -13.00 15.72
N PRO A 65 -2.29 -14.21 16.30
CA PRO A 65 -3.13 -15.33 15.85
C PRO A 65 -4.64 -15.05 15.87
N SER A 66 -5.10 -14.12 16.71
CA SER A 66 -6.52 -13.83 16.94
C SER A 66 -7.20 -12.99 15.85
N VAL A 67 -6.45 -12.45 14.89
CA VAL A 67 -7.02 -11.67 13.79
C VAL A 67 -7.23 -12.59 12.59
N ALA A 68 -8.46 -13.02 12.37
CA ALA A 68 -8.89 -13.56 11.08
C ALA A 68 -8.80 -12.44 10.04
N GLY A 69 -7.59 -12.19 9.51
CA GLY A 69 -7.40 -11.18 8.49
C GLY A 69 -8.15 -11.62 7.23
N ALA A 70 -9.17 -10.87 6.82
CA ALA A 70 -9.94 -11.13 5.61
C ALA A 70 -9.03 -11.34 4.37
N LEU A 71 -7.86 -10.69 4.37
CA LEU A 71 -6.87 -10.82 3.32
C LEU A 71 -6.12 -12.17 3.33
N ALA A 72 -6.01 -12.85 4.48
CA ALA A 72 -5.38 -14.18 4.55
C ALA A 72 -6.12 -15.18 3.66
N THR A 73 -7.46 -15.19 3.73
CA THR A 73 -8.30 -16.02 2.89
C THR A 73 -8.16 -15.67 1.40
N GLU A 74 -7.95 -14.39 1.08
CA GLU A 74 -7.71 -13.98 -0.31
C GLU A 74 -6.35 -14.43 -0.85
N PHE A 75 -5.30 -14.42 -0.02
CA PHE A 75 -4.01 -15.01 -0.37
C PHE A 75 -4.12 -16.52 -0.57
N GLU A 76 -4.80 -17.23 0.33
CA GLU A 76 -4.99 -18.67 0.23
C GLU A 76 -5.78 -19.06 -1.02
N ARG A 77 -6.84 -18.31 -1.36
CA ARG A 77 -7.60 -18.48 -2.63
C ARG A 77 -6.76 -18.20 -3.86
N ALA A 78 -5.72 -17.38 -3.75
CA ALA A 78 -4.75 -17.12 -4.81
C ALA A 78 -3.65 -18.20 -4.90
N GLY A 79 -3.72 -19.28 -4.11
CA GLY A 79 -2.71 -20.32 -4.05
C GLY A 79 -1.45 -19.92 -3.28
N VAL A 80 -1.53 -18.86 -2.47
CA VAL A 80 -0.41 -18.33 -1.69
C VAL A 80 -0.52 -18.79 -0.24
N ALA A 81 0.47 -19.53 0.23
CA ALA A 81 0.51 -19.99 1.62
C ALA A 81 0.79 -18.82 2.56
N VAL A 82 0.06 -18.74 3.68
CA VAL A 82 0.23 -17.70 4.70
C VAL A 82 0.81 -18.32 5.96
N HIS A 83 2.01 -17.88 6.36
CA HIS A 83 2.61 -18.24 7.65
C HIS A 83 2.63 -17.04 8.59
N ARG A 84 2.13 -17.25 9.80
CA ARG A 84 2.09 -16.23 10.84
C ARG A 84 3.27 -16.41 11.79
N ILE A 85 3.96 -15.31 12.06
CA ILE A 85 5.07 -15.24 13.02
C ILE A 85 4.60 -14.31 14.13
N LYS A 86 4.21 -14.87 15.27
CA LYS A 86 3.64 -14.10 16.39
C LYS A 86 4.61 -13.02 16.86
N LYS A 87 4.34 -11.75 16.58
CA LYS A 87 5.11 -10.66 17.19
C LYS A 87 4.66 -10.43 18.64
N HIS A 88 5.61 -10.37 19.58
CA HIS A 88 5.35 -9.92 20.95
C HIS A 88 5.26 -8.39 21.01
N ALA A 89 4.60 -7.86 22.04
CA ALA A 89 4.46 -6.42 22.27
C ALA A 89 5.84 -5.73 22.36
N ASN A 90 5.87 -4.42 22.10
CA ASN A 90 7.08 -3.59 22.14
C ASN A 90 8.18 -4.05 21.17
N ILE A 91 9.45 -3.87 21.53
CA ILE A 91 10.59 -4.35 20.77
C ILE A 91 10.76 -5.83 21.05
N ASP A 92 10.73 -6.63 20.00
CA ASP A 92 10.76 -8.09 20.11
C ASP A 92 12.10 -8.63 19.59
N TRP A 93 13.06 -8.78 20.50
CA TRP A 93 14.41 -9.27 20.18
C TRP A 93 14.43 -10.73 19.71
N SER A 94 13.38 -11.51 19.99
CA SER A 94 13.26 -12.89 19.52
C SER A 94 12.74 -12.99 18.08
N LEU A 95 12.11 -11.92 17.58
CA LEU A 95 11.47 -11.93 16.28
C LEU A 95 12.45 -12.17 15.12
N PRO A 96 13.66 -11.56 15.07
CA PRO A 96 14.64 -11.87 14.02
C PRO A 96 15.01 -13.35 13.98
N TRP A 97 15.18 -14.02 15.13
CA TRP A 97 15.48 -15.44 15.18
C TRP A 97 14.32 -16.30 14.64
N ARG A 98 13.08 -15.97 15.03
CA ARG A 98 11.89 -16.66 14.50
C ARG A 98 11.69 -16.41 13.01
N SER A 99 12.00 -15.21 12.54
CA SER A 99 12.04 -14.88 11.11
C SER A 99 13.08 -15.72 10.37
N ALA A 100 14.30 -15.86 10.89
CA ALA A 100 15.32 -16.74 10.31
C ALA A 100 14.85 -18.20 10.23
N ARG A 101 14.26 -18.71 11.31
CA ARG A 101 13.68 -20.07 11.36
C ARG A 101 12.57 -20.25 10.32
N ALA A 102 11.71 -19.25 10.14
CA ALA A 102 10.66 -19.27 9.11
C ALA A 102 11.25 -19.27 7.69
N LEU A 103 12.23 -18.41 7.41
CA LEU A 103 12.89 -18.35 6.10
C LEU A 103 13.50 -19.69 5.69
N SER A 104 14.19 -20.37 6.62
CA SER A 104 14.80 -21.68 6.36
C SER A 104 13.77 -22.79 6.20
N ARG A 105 12.73 -22.84 7.04
CA ARG A 105 11.68 -23.88 6.98
C ARG A 105 10.85 -23.82 5.72
N VAL A 106 10.54 -22.61 5.25
CA VAL A 106 9.73 -22.40 4.04
C VAL A 106 10.60 -22.42 2.77
N ASN A 107 11.93 -22.40 2.92
CA ASN A 107 12.92 -22.36 1.85
C ASN A 107 12.71 -21.17 0.89
N ILE A 108 12.67 -19.96 1.45
CA ILE A 108 12.48 -18.73 0.68
C ILE A 108 13.82 -18.30 0.04
N ASP A 109 13.80 -18.00 -1.26
CA ASP A 109 14.96 -17.51 -2.02
C ASP A 109 15.04 -15.98 -2.02
N VAL A 110 13.88 -15.34 -2.22
CA VAL A 110 13.71 -13.89 -2.27
C VAL A 110 12.76 -13.45 -1.18
N VAL A 111 13.25 -12.61 -0.28
CA VAL A 111 12.46 -11.98 0.78
C VAL A 111 12.05 -10.59 0.32
N HIS A 112 10.75 -10.34 0.25
CA HIS A 112 10.19 -9.05 -0.14
C HIS A 112 9.46 -8.42 1.05
N THR A 113 10.07 -7.44 1.69
CA THR A 113 9.49 -6.75 2.85
C THR A 113 8.64 -5.56 2.44
N HIS A 114 7.52 -5.32 3.10
CA HIS A 114 6.66 -4.15 2.87
C HIS A 114 6.54 -3.30 4.14
N ASN A 115 6.88 -2.01 4.06
CA ASN A 115 6.93 -1.06 5.18
C ASN A 115 8.01 -1.36 6.25
N ASP A 116 8.14 -0.42 7.17
CA ASP A 116 9.27 -0.29 8.10
C ASP A 116 9.49 -1.50 9.01
N LEU A 117 8.42 -2.06 9.59
CA LEU A 117 8.54 -3.13 10.59
C LEU A 117 9.05 -4.43 9.97
N PRO A 118 8.48 -4.93 8.85
CA PRO A 118 9.07 -5.98 8.03
C PRO A 118 10.53 -5.77 7.69
N LEU A 119 10.91 -4.57 7.25
CA LEU A 119 12.31 -4.26 6.95
C LEU A 119 13.23 -4.45 8.17
N VAL A 120 12.90 -3.79 9.28
CA VAL A 120 13.76 -3.77 10.48
C VAL A 120 13.98 -5.18 11.05
N TYR A 121 12.95 -6.01 11.11
CA TYR A 121 13.05 -7.35 11.70
C TYR A 121 13.54 -8.44 10.74
N MET A 122 13.39 -8.25 9.43
CA MET A 122 13.73 -9.28 8.44
C MET A 122 15.08 -9.06 7.77
N ALA A 123 15.62 -7.84 7.79
CA ALA A 123 16.84 -7.51 7.05
C ALA A 123 18.06 -8.33 7.49
N ALA A 124 18.35 -8.40 8.80
CA ALA A 124 19.46 -9.19 9.31
C ALA A 124 19.29 -10.72 9.10
N PRO A 125 18.13 -11.34 9.42
CA PRO A 125 17.86 -12.74 9.12
C PRO A 125 18.05 -13.11 7.64
N ALA A 126 17.51 -12.30 6.72
CA ALA A 126 17.64 -12.55 5.29
C ALA A 126 19.11 -12.52 4.85
N ARG A 127 19.89 -11.55 5.35
CA ARG A 127 21.30 -11.42 4.99
C ARG A 127 22.18 -12.53 5.56
N LEU A 128 21.92 -12.96 6.80
CA LEU A 128 22.61 -14.07 7.47
C LEU A 128 22.39 -15.38 6.72
N LEU A 129 21.16 -15.62 6.26
CA LEU A 129 20.80 -16.80 5.47
C LEU A 129 21.08 -16.64 3.97
N ARG A 130 21.80 -15.59 3.57
CA ARG A 130 22.20 -15.30 2.18
C ARG A 130 21.02 -15.24 1.20
N ARG A 131 19.84 -14.82 1.66
CA ARG A 131 18.63 -14.64 0.82
C ARG A 131 18.67 -13.29 0.13
N ARG A 132 18.10 -13.21 -1.07
CA ARG A 132 17.89 -11.93 -1.76
C ARG A 132 16.85 -11.13 -0.97
N LEU A 133 17.09 -9.84 -0.78
CA LEU A 133 16.23 -8.98 0.03
C LEU A 133 15.82 -7.75 -0.78
N VAL A 134 14.53 -7.67 -1.05
CA VAL A 134 13.87 -6.52 -1.67
C VAL A 134 12.98 -5.86 -0.61
N HIS A 135 12.96 -4.55 -0.58
CA HIS A 135 12.09 -3.79 0.30
C HIS A 135 11.21 -2.86 -0.51
N THR A 136 9.92 -2.76 -0.17
CA THR A 136 9.02 -1.74 -0.72
C THR A 136 8.45 -0.87 0.39
N THR A 137 8.60 0.44 0.24
CA THR A 137 7.93 1.42 1.09
C THR A 137 6.67 1.96 0.42
N HIS A 138 5.53 1.91 1.12
CA HIS A 138 4.22 2.29 0.57
C HIS A 138 3.77 3.71 0.96
N GLY A 139 4.62 4.48 1.63
CA GLY A 139 4.29 5.84 2.02
C GLY A 139 5.36 6.54 2.82
N GLN A 140 5.09 7.81 3.12
CA GLN A 140 5.98 8.65 3.92
C GLN A 140 5.74 8.36 5.40
N HIS A 141 6.69 7.68 6.03
CA HIS A 141 6.63 7.36 7.45
C HIS A 141 7.46 8.36 8.26
N ARG A 142 6.77 9.26 8.97
CA ARG A 142 7.37 10.13 9.97
C ARG A 142 7.54 9.33 11.26
N GLY A 143 8.78 9.09 11.64
CA GLY A 143 9.13 8.36 12.86
C GLY A 143 10.15 9.12 13.71
N SER A 144 10.42 8.61 14.90
CA SER A 144 11.47 9.17 15.77
C SER A 144 12.86 8.99 15.14
N ARG A 145 13.84 9.78 15.61
CA ARG A 145 15.25 9.65 15.16
C ARG A 145 15.78 8.22 15.31
N ARG A 146 15.38 7.52 16.39
CA ARG A 146 15.72 6.11 16.63
C ARG A 146 15.13 5.19 15.56
N GLN A 147 13.86 5.37 15.21
CA GLN A 147 13.22 4.57 14.16
C GLN A 147 13.88 4.79 12.80
N LEU A 148 14.19 6.04 12.45
CA LEU A 148 14.94 6.35 11.23
C LEU A 148 16.32 5.69 11.21
N TRP A 149 17.05 5.71 12.33
CA TRP A 149 18.34 5.04 12.43
C TRP A 149 18.24 3.52 12.20
N LEU A 150 17.23 2.86 12.80
CA LEU A 150 16.98 1.44 12.59
C LEU A 150 16.64 1.12 11.13
N ARG A 151 15.80 1.95 10.49
CA ARG A 151 15.44 1.80 9.07
C ARG A 151 16.66 1.98 8.17
N ARG A 152 17.49 2.99 8.41
CA ARG A 152 18.77 3.19 7.70
C ARG A 152 19.69 1.98 7.83
N ALA A 153 19.87 1.48 9.05
CA ALA A 153 20.70 0.30 9.29
C ALA A 153 20.19 -0.94 8.54
N ALA A 154 18.88 -1.18 8.57
CA ALA A 154 18.24 -2.28 7.86
C ALA A 154 18.30 -2.11 6.32
N ALA A 155 18.08 -0.90 5.81
CA ALA A 155 18.14 -0.57 4.38
C ALA A 155 19.54 -0.77 3.78
N ARG A 156 20.61 -0.67 4.59
CA ARG A 156 21.96 -1.04 4.12
C ARG A 156 22.07 -2.51 3.71
N LEU A 157 21.26 -3.39 4.31
CA LEU A 157 21.25 -4.83 4.04
C LEU A 157 20.37 -5.23 2.85
N VAL A 158 19.52 -4.33 2.35
CA VAL A 158 18.68 -4.63 1.17
C VAL A 158 19.53 -4.65 -0.09
N HIS A 159 19.11 -5.49 -1.05
CA HIS A 159 19.67 -5.54 -2.39
C HIS A 159 19.02 -4.49 -3.29
N ARG A 160 17.70 -4.31 -3.13
CA ARG A 160 16.88 -3.29 -3.78
C ARG A 160 15.86 -2.70 -2.82
N TYR A 161 15.65 -1.40 -2.96
CA TYR A 161 14.67 -0.62 -2.22
C TYR A 161 13.73 0.02 -3.25
N VAL A 162 12.44 -0.27 -3.13
CA VAL A 162 11.42 0.17 -4.07
C VAL A 162 10.54 1.19 -3.38
N ALA A 163 10.40 2.36 -4.01
CA ALA A 163 9.41 3.36 -3.63
C ALA A 163 8.22 3.28 -4.60
N VAL A 164 7.00 3.30 -4.05
CA VAL A 164 5.77 3.20 -4.87
C VAL A 164 5.40 4.48 -5.61
N SER A 165 6.16 5.55 -5.41
CA SER A 165 5.97 6.84 -6.09
C SER A 165 7.26 7.66 -6.02
N GLN A 166 7.40 8.62 -6.93
CA GLN A 166 8.49 9.59 -6.94
C GLN A 166 8.56 10.38 -5.61
N ALA A 167 7.40 10.83 -5.09
CA ALA A 167 7.33 11.54 -3.81
C ALA A 167 7.78 10.69 -2.61
N THR A 168 7.62 9.37 -2.67
CA THR A 168 8.12 8.47 -1.62
C THR A 168 9.62 8.22 -1.77
N ALA A 169 10.13 8.14 -3.00
CA ALA A 169 11.58 8.06 -3.26
C ALA A 169 12.31 9.32 -2.77
N GLU A 170 11.83 10.50 -3.15
CA GLU A 170 12.40 11.78 -2.71
C GLU A 170 12.37 11.93 -1.19
N TYR A 171 11.27 11.50 -0.56
CA TYR A 171 11.18 11.49 0.89
C TYR A 171 12.23 10.55 1.53
N ALA A 172 12.37 9.32 1.03
CA ALA A 172 13.38 8.38 1.54
C ALA A 172 14.82 8.92 1.34
N LEU A 173 15.10 9.57 0.22
CA LEU A 173 16.39 10.20 -0.08
C LEU A 173 16.69 11.40 0.81
N SER A 174 15.71 12.30 1.00
CA SER A 174 15.86 13.47 1.89
C SER A 174 16.12 13.06 3.34
N LEU A 175 15.58 11.92 3.75
CA LEU A 175 15.86 11.31 5.04
C LEU A 175 17.16 10.49 5.06
N GLY A 176 17.93 10.41 3.97
CA GLY A 176 19.09 9.54 3.85
C GLY A 176 18.82 8.10 4.29
N GLU A 177 17.58 7.61 4.07
CA GLU A 177 17.14 6.30 4.52
C GLU A 177 17.84 5.18 3.74
N VAL A 178 18.03 5.42 2.44
CA VAL A 178 18.62 4.47 1.50
C VAL A 178 19.56 5.20 0.55
N SER A 179 20.57 4.48 0.05
CA SER A 179 21.47 5.02 -0.96
C SER A 179 20.80 5.07 -2.35
N PRO A 180 21.00 6.13 -3.15
CA PRO A 180 20.37 6.28 -4.46
C PRO A 180 20.57 5.07 -5.39
N HIS A 181 21.74 4.43 -5.38
CA HIS A 181 22.04 3.29 -6.25
C HIS A 181 21.23 2.00 -5.94
N LYS A 182 20.54 1.94 -4.79
CA LYS A 182 19.65 0.83 -4.43
C LYS A 182 18.18 1.17 -4.62
N LEU A 183 17.86 2.45 -4.83
CA LEU A 183 16.50 2.96 -4.87
C LEU A 183 15.96 2.89 -6.29
N GLU A 184 14.79 2.26 -6.42
CA GLU A 184 14.04 2.19 -7.67
C GLU A 184 12.61 2.67 -7.42
N VAL A 185 12.03 3.39 -8.38
CA VAL A 185 10.62 3.79 -8.33
C VAL A 185 9.82 2.83 -9.19
N ILE A 186 8.91 2.09 -8.56
CA ILE A 186 7.97 1.20 -9.26
C ILE A 186 6.57 1.58 -8.82
N LEU A 187 5.79 2.14 -9.74
CA LEU A 187 4.42 2.57 -9.45
C LEU A 187 3.53 1.36 -9.19
N ASN A 188 2.61 1.50 -8.23
CA ASN A 188 1.60 0.48 -7.98
C ASN A 188 0.67 0.35 -9.19
N GLY A 189 0.48 -0.88 -9.68
CA GLY A 189 -0.53 -1.19 -10.69
C GLY A 189 -1.93 -1.29 -10.11
N THR A 190 -2.93 -1.32 -11.00
CA THR A 190 -4.32 -1.64 -10.67
C THR A 190 -4.90 -2.61 -11.69
N ASP A 191 -5.87 -3.42 -11.30
CA ASP A 191 -6.53 -4.37 -12.18
C ASP A 191 -7.54 -3.66 -13.10
N LEU A 192 -7.16 -3.45 -14.36
CA LEU A 192 -7.99 -2.77 -15.36
C LEU A 192 -9.21 -3.59 -15.80
N LYS A 193 -9.25 -4.91 -15.56
CA LYS A 193 -10.44 -5.72 -15.82
C LYS A 193 -11.51 -5.47 -14.75
N ARG A 194 -11.06 -5.32 -13.49
CA ARG A 194 -11.92 -5.00 -12.34
C ARG A 194 -12.32 -3.52 -12.31
N PHE A 195 -11.36 -2.62 -12.50
CA PHE A 195 -11.55 -1.17 -12.40
C PHE A 195 -11.72 -0.57 -13.80
N ARG A 196 -12.93 -0.72 -14.33
CA ARG A 196 -13.36 -0.13 -15.60
C ARG A 196 -14.70 0.56 -15.44
N PRO A 197 -15.03 1.57 -16.27
CA PRO A 197 -16.35 2.18 -16.27
C PRO A 197 -17.46 1.13 -16.48
N ASP A 198 -18.50 1.19 -15.66
CA ASP A 198 -19.68 0.33 -15.73
C ASP A 198 -20.93 1.21 -15.59
N ALA A 199 -21.63 1.42 -16.71
CA ALA A 199 -22.81 2.27 -16.77
C ALA A 199 -24.00 1.68 -15.99
N ALA A 200 -24.16 0.36 -16.00
CA ALA A 200 -25.25 -0.32 -15.29
C ALA A 200 -25.02 -0.25 -13.77
N ALA A 201 -23.77 -0.46 -13.32
CA ALA A 201 -23.41 -0.24 -11.92
C ALA A 201 -23.59 1.22 -11.50
N ARG A 202 -23.18 2.19 -12.35
CA ARG A 202 -23.38 3.62 -12.08
C ARG A 202 -24.85 3.96 -11.89
N ALA A 203 -25.73 3.50 -12.79
CA ALA A 203 -27.18 3.76 -12.69
C ALA A 203 -27.77 3.16 -11.42
N ARG A 204 -27.47 1.89 -11.14
CA ARG A 204 -27.93 1.17 -9.94
C ARG A 204 -27.48 1.85 -8.65
N LEU A 205 -26.22 2.26 -8.56
CA LEU A 205 -25.67 2.91 -7.36
C LEU A 205 -26.26 4.31 -7.15
N ARG A 206 -26.47 5.08 -8.23
CA ARG A 206 -27.14 6.38 -8.15
C ARG A 206 -28.56 6.24 -7.63
N GLN A 207 -29.33 5.30 -8.16
CA GLN A 207 -30.67 5.00 -7.66
C GLN A 207 -30.64 4.59 -6.18
N ARG A 208 -29.76 3.66 -5.81
CA ARG A 208 -29.61 3.20 -4.41
C ARG A 208 -29.29 4.35 -3.45
N TRP A 209 -28.55 5.34 -3.90
CA TRP A 209 -28.21 6.51 -3.10
C TRP A 209 -29.19 7.67 -3.28
N GLY A 210 -30.25 7.56 -4.06
CA GLY A 210 -31.18 8.68 -4.30
C GLY A 210 -30.49 9.87 -4.97
N LEU A 211 -29.64 9.60 -5.95
CA LEU A 211 -28.98 10.59 -6.81
C LEU A 211 -29.61 10.52 -8.20
N SER A 212 -29.88 11.69 -8.79
CA SER A 212 -30.34 11.76 -10.18
C SER A 212 -29.25 11.25 -11.15
N ALA A 213 -29.64 10.94 -12.39
CA ALA A 213 -28.71 10.50 -13.42
C ALA A 213 -27.62 11.55 -13.70
N ASP A 214 -28.00 12.82 -13.62
CA ASP A 214 -27.18 14.00 -13.95
C ASP A 214 -26.53 14.66 -12.73
N ALA A 215 -26.79 14.16 -11.51
CA ALA A 215 -26.19 14.70 -10.30
C ALA A 215 -24.65 14.73 -10.39
N ARG A 216 -24.07 15.88 -10.07
CA ARG A 216 -22.65 16.16 -9.98
C ARG A 216 -22.18 15.70 -8.61
N VAL A 217 -21.36 14.66 -8.62
CA VAL A 217 -20.95 13.96 -7.40
C VAL A 217 -19.44 13.97 -7.31
N VAL A 218 -18.92 14.42 -6.18
CA VAL A 218 -17.51 14.23 -5.82
C VAL A 218 -17.43 13.08 -4.82
N GLY A 219 -16.43 12.22 -4.96
CA GLY A 219 -16.25 11.06 -4.09
C GLY A 219 -14.81 10.88 -3.65
N THR A 220 -14.63 10.33 -2.44
CA THR A 220 -13.34 9.83 -1.96
C THR A 220 -13.52 8.44 -1.38
N VAL A 221 -12.56 7.57 -1.68
CA VAL A 221 -12.54 6.18 -1.21
C VAL A 221 -11.27 5.96 -0.40
N GLY A 222 -11.45 5.60 0.88
CA GLY A 222 -10.34 5.25 1.75
C GLY A 222 -10.66 5.48 3.21
N ARG A 223 -9.74 5.00 4.06
CA ARG A 223 -9.85 5.12 5.52
C ARG A 223 -10.08 6.57 5.96
N LEU A 224 -11.08 6.78 6.82
CA LEU A 224 -11.38 8.04 7.47
C LEU A 224 -10.37 8.30 8.59
N ALA A 225 -9.18 8.74 8.21
CA ALA A 225 -8.04 8.97 9.08
C ALA A 225 -7.36 10.29 8.73
N GLN A 226 -6.68 10.89 9.73
CA GLN A 226 -6.00 12.19 9.61
C GLN A 226 -5.18 12.35 8.32
N VAL A 227 -4.41 11.32 7.95
CA VAL A 227 -3.53 11.32 6.77
C VAL A 227 -4.28 11.51 5.43
N LYS A 228 -5.58 11.23 5.39
CA LYS A 228 -6.40 11.40 4.18
C LYS A 228 -7.04 12.78 4.07
N ASN A 229 -6.99 13.58 5.14
CA ASN A 229 -7.42 14.97 5.17
C ASN A 229 -8.80 15.24 4.54
N GLN A 230 -9.77 14.35 4.79
CA GLN A 230 -11.18 14.59 4.42
C GLN A 230 -11.75 15.92 4.96
N PRO A 231 -11.31 16.47 6.12
CA PRO A 231 -11.77 17.79 6.55
C PRO A 231 -11.51 18.89 5.51
N LEU A 232 -10.35 18.86 4.84
CA LEU A 232 -10.04 19.81 3.76
C LEU A 232 -11.02 19.66 2.59
N LEU A 233 -11.32 18.43 2.17
CA LEU A 233 -12.25 18.17 1.08
C LEU A 233 -13.66 18.68 1.38
N ILE A 234 -14.18 18.42 2.60
CA ILE A 234 -15.50 18.92 3.03
C ILE A 234 -15.52 20.45 3.00
N LYS A 235 -14.50 21.11 3.57
CA LYS A 235 -14.39 22.57 3.59
C LYS A 235 -14.34 23.17 2.19
N ALA A 236 -13.57 22.57 1.28
CA ALA A 236 -13.42 23.03 -0.08
C ALA A 236 -14.72 22.90 -0.90
N LEU A 237 -15.51 21.84 -0.66
CA LEU A 237 -16.76 21.61 -1.38
C LEU A 237 -17.98 22.27 -0.75
N ALA A 238 -17.93 22.69 0.51
CA ALA A 238 -19.08 23.27 1.20
C ALA A 238 -19.74 24.43 0.43
N PRO A 239 -19.01 25.38 -0.19
CA PRO A 239 -19.63 26.44 -1.00
C PRO A 239 -20.38 25.89 -2.23
N LEU A 240 -19.82 24.87 -2.89
CA LEU A 240 -20.41 24.24 -4.08
C LEU A 240 -21.63 23.37 -3.76
N LEU A 241 -21.64 22.75 -2.57
CA LEU A 241 -22.79 22.00 -2.08
C LEU A 241 -23.95 22.96 -1.75
N LYS A 242 -23.65 24.09 -1.08
CA LYS A 242 -24.66 25.09 -0.69
C LYS A 242 -25.34 25.78 -1.86
N ASN A 243 -24.60 26.07 -2.94
CA ASN A 243 -25.15 26.76 -4.10
C ASN A 243 -25.69 25.80 -5.19
N GLY A 244 -25.76 24.50 -4.91
CA GLY A 244 -26.25 23.48 -5.85
C GLY A 244 -25.32 23.23 -7.04
N ALA A 245 -24.07 23.72 -7.02
CA ALA A 245 -23.10 23.41 -8.05
C ALA A 245 -22.55 21.97 -7.96
N CYS A 246 -22.67 21.34 -6.79
CA CYS A 246 -22.37 19.94 -6.51
C CYS A 246 -23.52 19.33 -5.70
N ASP A 247 -24.06 18.20 -6.14
CA ASP A 247 -25.23 17.59 -5.52
C ASP A 247 -24.87 16.72 -4.30
N ALA A 248 -23.68 16.13 -4.30
CA ALA A 248 -23.23 15.29 -3.19
C ALA A 248 -21.72 15.13 -3.10
N LEU A 249 -21.23 15.04 -1.87
CA LEU A 249 -19.90 14.51 -1.53
C LEU A 249 -20.05 13.12 -0.91
N LEU A 250 -19.54 12.09 -1.57
CA LEU A 250 -19.53 10.72 -1.06
C LEU A 250 -18.21 10.40 -0.35
N LEU A 251 -18.29 10.05 0.93
CA LEU A 251 -17.17 9.56 1.72
C LEU A 251 -17.33 8.04 1.91
N VAL A 252 -16.53 7.26 1.18
CA VAL A 252 -16.55 5.79 1.21
C VAL A 252 -15.39 5.26 2.03
N GLY A 253 -15.68 4.41 3.02
CA GLY A 253 -14.74 3.87 3.99
C GLY A 253 -15.12 4.17 5.44
N GLY A 254 -14.49 3.43 6.37
CA GLY A 254 -14.60 3.62 7.81
C GLY A 254 -13.34 4.25 8.41
N GLY A 255 -13.39 4.59 9.70
CA GLY A 255 -12.22 5.05 10.43
C GLY A 255 -12.51 6.00 11.58
N PRO A 256 -11.50 6.28 12.41
CA PRO A 256 -11.64 7.02 13.65
C PRO A 256 -12.11 8.47 13.46
N GLN A 257 -11.94 9.07 12.27
CA GLN A 257 -12.39 10.43 12.03
C GLN A 257 -13.88 10.57 11.72
N ARG A 258 -14.63 9.47 11.57
CA ARG A 258 -16.03 9.53 11.09
C ARG A 258 -16.89 10.52 11.89
N ALA A 259 -16.87 10.44 13.22
CA ALA A 259 -17.66 11.31 14.09
C ALA A 259 -17.29 12.79 13.91
N ALA A 260 -15.99 13.10 13.89
CA ALA A 260 -15.50 14.46 13.69
C ALA A 260 -15.89 15.04 12.31
N LEU A 261 -15.87 14.21 11.27
CA LEU A 261 -16.26 14.63 9.91
C LEU A 261 -17.77 14.92 9.81
N ILE A 262 -18.61 14.14 10.50
CA ILE A 262 -20.05 14.39 10.58
C ILE A 262 -20.31 15.73 11.25
N THR A 263 -19.65 16.00 12.39
CA THR A 263 -19.75 17.28 13.10
C THR A 263 -19.32 18.45 12.21
N LEU A 264 -18.22 18.30 11.47
CA LEU A 264 -17.75 19.33 10.55
C LEU A 264 -18.77 19.62 9.43
N ALA A 265 -19.37 18.59 8.83
CA ALA A 265 -20.40 18.77 7.80
C ALA A 265 -21.62 19.52 8.34
N LYS A 266 -22.04 19.23 9.58
CA LYS A 266 -23.11 19.95 10.27
C LYS A 266 -22.75 21.42 10.52
N GLN A 267 -21.55 21.69 11.06
CA GLN A 267 -21.07 23.05 11.30
C GLN A 267 -21.00 23.88 10.02
N LEU A 268 -20.64 23.24 8.91
CA LEU A 268 -20.59 23.89 7.61
C LEU A 268 -21.97 23.99 6.94
N GLY A 269 -23.03 23.41 7.51
CA GLY A 269 -24.39 23.45 6.95
C GLY A 269 -24.55 22.64 5.65
N VAL A 270 -23.78 21.56 5.50
CA VAL A 270 -23.80 20.68 4.30
C VAL A 270 -23.99 19.20 4.68
N ALA A 271 -24.66 18.95 5.80
CA ALA A 271 -24.80 17.61 6.35
C ALA A 271 -25.68 16.69 5.48
N ASN A 272 -26.57 17.24 4.66
CA ASN A 272 -27.47 16.46 3.80
C ASN A 272 -26.77 16.02 2.50
N GLU A 273 -25.79 16.79 2.05
CA GLU A 273 -25.05 16.60 0.80
C GLU A 273 -23.78 15.77 1.02
N VAL A 274 -23.20 15.80 2.24
CA VAL A 274 -22.06 14.96 2.62
C VAL A 274 -22.54 13.59 3.12
N ARG A 275 -22.37 12.56 2.31
CA ARG A 275 -22.89 11.21 2.55
C ARG A 275 -21.78 10.24 2.93
N PHE A 276 -21.92 9.61 4.10
CA PHE A 276 -21.00 8.61 4.62
C PHE A 276 -21.50 7.21 4.26
N ILE A 277 -20.87 6.56 3.28
CA ILE A 277 -21.36 5.30 2.69
C ILE A 277 -21.03 4.06 3.52
N GLY A 278 -19.94 4.10 4.31
CA GLY A 278 -19.45 2.94 5.06
C GLY A 278 -18.37 2.15 4.33
N GLU A 279 -18.01 0.99 4.89
CA GLU A 279 -17.03 0.03 4.35
C GLU A 279 -17.68 -1.02 3.43
#